data_AF-A0A4Y2A3N1-F1
#
_entry.id   AF-A0A4Y2A3N1-F1
#
_cell.length_a   1.000
_cell.length_b   1.000
_cell.length_c   1.000
_cell.angle_alpha   90.00
_cell.angle_beta   90.00
_cell.angle_gamma   90.00
#
_symmetry.space_group_name_H-M   'P 1'
#
loop_
_entity.id
_entity.type
_entity.pdbx_description
1 polymer ?
#
loop_
_entity_poly.entity_id
_entity_poly.type
_entity_poly.pdbx_seq_one_letter_code
_entity_poly.pdbx_strand_id
1 'polypeptide(L)'
;MWVLNSNENLKFRKIETSEIDEELMKWFRSARAKNIPVSGVLLQEKAREVGESLGLETFKASDGWLEKFRTRHNISHRFVTTDLWRRKICKSK
;
A
#
# COMPACT_ATOMS: atom_id res chain seq x y z
N MET A 1 -1.45 34.14 -17.97
CA MET A 1 -1.90 33.35 -16.81
C MET A 1 -2.13 31.92 -17.29
N TRP A 2 -1.25 30.99 -16.95
CA TRP A 2 -1.43 29.60 -17.34
C TRP A 2 -2.47 28.95 -16.41
N VAL A 3 -3.63 28.62 -16.96
CA VAL A 3 -4.61 27.77 -16.29
C VAL A 3 -4.00 26.36 -16.29
N LEU A 4 -3.47 25.92 -15.15
CA LEU A 4 -3.00 24.54 -15.02
C LEU A 4 -4.21 23.61 -15.09
N ASN A 5 -4.25 22.84 -16.18
CA ASN A 5 -5.24 21.83 -16.51
C ASN A 5 -5.32 20.76 -15.39
N SER A 6 -6.45 20.68 -14.69
CA SER A 6 -6.72 19.76 -13.58
C SER A 6 -6.49 18.27 -13.93
N ASN A 7 -6.37 17.93 -15.21
CA ASN A 7 -6.17 16.57 -15.70
C ASN A 7 -4.73 16.05 -15.50
N GLU A 8 -3.72 16.92 -15.43
CA GLU A 8 -2.32 16.48 -15.31
C GLU A 8 -1.98 16.00 -13.90
N ASN A 9 -2.56 16.64 -12.88
CA ASN A 9 -2.44 16.20 -11.48
C ASN A 9 -3.08 14.82 -11.24
N LEU A 10 -4.19 14.52 -11.93
CA LEU A 10 -4.84 13.20 -11.85
C LEU A 10 -4.00 12.11 -12.53
N LYS A 11 -3.36 12.44 -13.67
CA LYS A 11 -2.42 11.53 -14.34
C LYS A 11 -1.18 11.27 -13.48
N PHE A 12 -0.59 12.31 -12.90
CA PHE A 12 0.61 12.18 -12.07
C PHE A 12 0.34 11.30 -10.85
N ARG A 13 -0.74 11.57 -10.10
CA ARG A 13 -1.17 10.72 -8.97
C ARG A 13 -1.46 9.27 -9.38
N LYS A 14 -1.97 9.05 -10.59
CA LYS A 14 -2.24 7.68 -11.08
C LYS A 14 -0.93 6.92 -11.37
N ILE A 15 0.10 7.61 -11.85
CA ILE A 15 1.43 7.03 -12.14
C ILE A 15 2.17 6.75 -10.81
N GLU A 16 2.20 7.72 -9.90
CA GLU A 16 2.84 7.56 -8.58
C GLU A 16 2.22 6.42 -7.77
N THR A 17 0.88 6.30 -7.80
CA THR A 17 0.21 5.19 -7.13
C THR A 17 0.41 3.84 -7.80
N SER A 18 0.78 3.78 -9.08
CA SER A 18 1.09 2.51 -9.76
C SER A 18 2.45 1.95 -9.39
N GLU A 19 3.46 2.79 -9.17
CA GLU A 19 4.78 2.32 -8.73
C GLU A 19 4.71 1.70 -7.33
N ILE A 20 3.99 2.36 -6.41
CA ILE A 20 3.73 1.82 -5.07
C ILE A 20 2.96 0.51 -5.16
N ASP A 21 1.93 0.43 -6.04
CA ASP A 21 1.11 -0.76 -6.24
C ASP A 21 1.94 -1.97 -6.67
N GLU A 22 2.87 -1.78 -7.61
CA GLU A 22 3.75 -2.82 -8.13
C GLU A 22 4.73 -3.35 -7.06
N GLU A 23 5.43 -2.46 -6.38
CA GLU A 23 6.38 -2.83 -5.31
C GLU A 23 5.67 -3.52 -4.16
N LEU A 24 4.50 -3.01 -3.76
CA LEU A 24 3.70 -3.63 -2.71
C LEU A 24 3.20 -5.02 -3.12
N MET A 25 2.82 -5.21 -4.39
CA MET A 25 2.36 -6.50 -4.89
C MET A 25 3.50 -7.53 -4.95
N LYS A 26 4.73 -7.12 -5.30
CA LYS A 26 5.92 -7.99 -5.20
C LYS A 26 6.16 -8.45 -3.76
N TRP A 27 6.08 -7.53 -2.81
CA TRP A 27 6.18 -7.85 -1.39
C TRP A 27 5.05 -8.78 -0.93
N PHE A 28 3.81 -8.50 -1.33
CA PHE A 28 2.64 -9.29 -0.97
C PHE A 28 2.73 -10.74 -1.50
N ARG A 29 3.20 -10.93 -2.73
CA ARG A 29 3.47 -12.27 -3.31
C ARG A 29 4.52 -13.01 -2.49
N SER A 30 5.59 -12.33 -2.08
CA SER A 30 6.64 -12.90 -1.23
C SER A 30 6.12 -13.29 0.15
N ALA A 31 5.24 -12.47 0.74
CA ALA A 31 4.60 -12.77 2.02
C ALA A 31 3.66 -13.99 1.92
N ARG A 32 2.90 -14.11 0.83
CA ARG A 32 2.05 -15.28 0.54
C ARG A 32 2.87 -16.56 0.35
N ALA A 33 4.00 -16.50 -0.36
CA ALA A 33 4.90 -17.63 -0.51
C ALA A 33 5.45 -18.13 0.83
N LYS A 34 5.61 -17.22 1.79
CA LYS A 34 6.05 -17.51 3.17
C LYS A 34 4.88 -17.90 4.11
N ASN A 35 3.65 -18.02 3.60
CA ASN A 35 2.43 -18.25 4.37
C ASN A 35 2.22 -17.23 5.51
N ILE A 36 2.72 -16.00 5.34
CA ILE A 36 2.54 -14.95 6.34
C ILE A 36 1.16 -14.31 6.11
N PRO A 37 0.28 -14.28 7.12
CA PRO A 37 -0.97 -13.55 7.03
C PRO A 37 -0.67 -12.04 6.96
N VAL A 38 -1.07 -11.40 5.86
CA VAL A 38 -0.92 -9.95 5.68
C VAL A 38 -2.22 -9.26 6.07
N SER A 39 -2.22 -8.58 7.21
CA SER A 39 -3.35 -7.78 7.67
C SER A 39 -3.47 -6.48 6.86
N GLY A 40 -4.66 -5.86 6.87
CA GLY A 40 -4.87 -4.57 6.23
C GLY A 40 -3.94 -3.47 6.77
N VAL A 41 -3.72 -3.46 8.08
CA VAL A 41 -2.82 -2.53 8.76
C VAL A 41 -1.38 -2.74 8.29
N LEU A 42 -0.92 -4.00 8.20
CA LEU A 42 0.42 -4.32 7.72
C LEU A 42 0.62 -3.86 6.27
N LEU A 43 -0.41 -4.01 5.44
CA LEU A 43 -0.39 -3.56 4.05
C LEU A 43 -0.33 -2.03 3.94
N GLN A 44 -1.04 -1.31 4.81
CA GLN A 44 -0.98 0.16 4.89
C GLN A 44 0.37 0.66 5.38
N GLU A 45 0.93 0.04 6.43
CA GLU A 45 2.27 0.37 6.93
C GLU A 45 3.32 0.14 5.84
N LYS A 46 3.28 -1.01 5.16
CA LYS A 46 4.20 -1.30 4.07
C LYS A 46 4.04 -0.33 2.90
N ALA A 47 2.82 0.05 2.56
CA ALA A 47 2.57 1.02 1.48
C ALA A 47 3.10 2.42 1.83
N ARG A 48 3.06 2.80 3.10
CA ARG A 48 3.69 4.03 3.58
C ARG A 48 5.21 3.97 3.46
N GLU A 49 5.84 2.89 3.91
CA GLU A 49 7.30 2.69 3.77
C GLU A 49 7.76 2.73 2.30
N VAL A 50 7.00 2.08 1.41
CA VAL A 50 7.29 2.09 -0.03
C VAL A 50 7.11 3.49 -0.62
N GLY A 51 6.04 4.20 -0.24
CA GLY A 51 5.83 5.60 -0.65
C GLY A 51 6.97 6.52 -0.19
N GLU A 52 7.39 6.39 1.07
CA GLU A 52 8.53 7.13 1.62
C GLU A 52 9.84 6.80 0.86
N SER A 53 10.08 5.51 0.54
CA SER A 53 11.27 5.09 -0.22
C SER A 53 11.30 5.61 -1.66
N LEU A 54 10.14 5.86 -2.25
CA LEU A 54 9.99 6.43 -3.59
C LEU A 54 9.95 7.97 -3.58
N GLY A 55 10.05 8.62 -2.41
CA GLY A 55 9.94 10.08 -2.28
C GLY A 55 8.52 10.62 -2.45
N LEU A 56 7.52 9.74 -2.38
CA LEU A 56 6.10 10.05 -2.52
C LEU A 56 5.48 10.35 -1.15
N GLU A 57 5.96 11.42 -0.50
CA GLU A 57 5.48 11.83 0.84
C GLU A 57 4.00 12.24 0.86
N THR A 58 3.42 12.55 -0.31
CA THR A 58 2.00 12.89 -0.45
C THR A 58 1.09 11.65 -0.48
N PHE A 59 1.67 10.46 -0.62
CA PHE A 59 0.91 9.23 -0.67
C PHE A 59 0.35 8.88 0.70
N LYS A 60 -0.98 8.84 0.79
CA LYS A 60 -1.69 8.43 1.99
C LYS A 60 -2.31 7.05 1.80
N ALA A 61 -1.78 6.05 2.51
CA ALA A 61 -2.31 4.69 2.59
C ALA A 61 -3.64 4.64 3.38
N SER A 62 -4.62 5.42 2.94
CA SER A 62 -5.95 5.54 3.56
C SER A 62 -6.77 4.28 3.36
N ASP A 63 -7.81 4.09 4.16
CA ASP A 63 -8.73 2.93 4.02
C ASP A 63 -9.33 2.84 2.61
N GLY A 64 -9.73 3.98 2.03
CA GLY A 64 -10.24 4.00 0.65
C GLY A 64 -9.19 3.65 -0.42
N TRP A 65 -7.90 3.83 -0.16
CA TRP A 65 -6.85 3.30 -1.04
C TRP A 65 -6.71 1.79 -0.85
N LEU A 66 -6.73 1.31 0.40
CA LEU A 66 -6.65 -0.11 0.72
C LEU A 66 -7.80 -0.92 0.09
N GLU A 67 -9.03 -0.40 0.12
CA GLU A 67 -10.19 -1.02 -0.54
C GLU A 67 -10.02 -1.08 -2.06
N LYS A 68 -9.51 0.00 -2.68
CA LYS A 68 -9.19 0.03 -4.11
C LYS A 68 -8.08 -0.95 -4.47
N PHE A 69 -7.03 -1.02 -3.66
CA PHE A 69 -5.92 -1.97 -3.82
C PHE A 69 -6.44 -3.42 -3.79
N ARG A 70 -7.26 -3.76 -2.79
CA ARG A 70 -7.89 -5.07 -2.68
C ARG A 70 -8.79 -5.39 -3.87
N THR A 71 -9.59 -4.42 -4.30
CA THR A 71 -10.49 -4.58 -5.46
C THR A 71 -9.70 -4.80 -6.75
N ARG A 72 -8.60 -4.06 -6.97
CA ARG A 72 -7.73 -4.20 -8.16
C ARG A 72 -7.04 -5.56 -8.22
N HIS A 73 -6.50 -6.03 -7.09
CA HIS A 73 -5.73 -7.26 -7.01
C HIS A 73 -6.55 -8.48 -6.57
N ASN A 74 -7.87 -8.32 -6.46
CA ASN A 74 -8.82 -9.33 -6.01
C ASN A 74 -8.41 -10.04 -4.71
N ILE A 75 -7.92 -9.26 -3.73
CA ILE A 75 -7.44 -9.78 -2.46
C ILE A 75 -8.64 -10.00 -1.52
N SER A 76 -8.91 -11.25 -1.17
CA SER A 76 -10.04 -11.61 -0.30
C SER A 76 -9.90 -11.05 1.12
N HIS A 77 -11.00 -10.58 1.70
CA HIS A 77 -11.09 -10.03 3.07
C HIS A 77 -10.67 -11.03 4.19
N ARG A 78 -10.43 -12.30 3.87
CA ARG A 78 -10.10 -13.34 4.86
C ARG A 78 -8.84 -13.07 5.69
N PHE A 79 -8.00 -12.11 5.31
CA PHE A 79 -6.75 -11.79 6.01
C PHE A 79 -6.86 -10.64 7.02
N VAL A 80 -8.05 -10.08 7.26
CA VAL A 80 -8.25 -9.07 8.33
C VAL A 80 -8.41 -9.78 9.67
N THR A 81 -7.32 -10.26 10.23
CA THR A 81 -7.26 -10.57 11.66
C THR A 81 -7.04 -9.24 12.38
N THR A 82 -8.09 -8.77 13.04
CA THR A 82 -8.05 -7.62 13.94
C THR A 82 -7.07 -7.90 15.10
N ASP A 83 -6.15 -6.96 15.32
CA ASP A 83 -5.54 -6.68 16.62
C ASP A 83 -4.62 -7.67 17.37
N LEU A 84 -3.74 -8.46 16.71
CA LEU A 84 -2.68 -9.20 17.46
C LEU A 84 -1.29 -9.31 16.79
N TRP A 85 -0.83 -8.30 16.04
CA TRP A 85 0.53 -8.36 15.46
C TRP A 85 1.50 -7.23 15.82
N ARG A 86 1.03 -6.17 16.49
CA ARG A 86 1.87 -5.04 16.92
C ARG A 86 2.96 -5.37 17.95
N ARG A 87 3.05 -6.64 18.39
CA ARG A 87 4.02 -7.10 19.41
C ARG A 87 5.16 -7.99 18.88
N LYS A 88 5.18 -8.40 17.60
CA LYS A 88 6.20 -9.38 17.13
C LYS A 88 7.20 -8.91 16.06
N ILE A 89 7.08 -7.72 15.46
CA ILE A 89 8.10 -7.19 14.52
C ILE A 89 8.70 -5.86 14.99
N CYS A 90 9.15 -5.80 16.25
CA CYS A 90 10.06 -4.71 16.67
C CYS A 90 11.03 -5.13 17.79
N LYS A 91 11.46 -6.41 17.78
CA LYS A 91 12.54 -6.92 18.63
C LYS A 91 13.51 -7.72 17.78
N SER A 92 14.30 -7.02 16.99
CA SER A 92 15.63 -7.48 16.60
C SER A 92 16.55 -6.27 16.62
N LYS A 93 17.06 -5.98 17.82
CA LYS A 93 18.26 -5.20 18.06
C LYS A 93 19.00 -5.89 19.20
#